data_AF-A0A5D6Y3I0-F1
#
_entry.id   AF-A0A5D6Y3I0-F1
#
_cell.length_a   1.000
_cell.length_b   1.000
_cell.length_c   1.000
_cell.angle_alpha   90.00
_cell.angle_beta   90.00
_cell.angle_gamma   90.00
#
_symmetry.space_group_name_H-M   'P 1'
#
loop_
_entity.id
_entity.type
_entity.pdbx_description
1 polymer ?
#
loop_
_entity_poly.entity_id
_entity_poly.type
_entity_poly.pdbx_seq_one_letter_code
_entity_poly.pdbx_strand_id
1 'polypeptide(L)'
;MTEVKMGALAVRRHAETIYTLVEVMSLHSRLPCFVNNAAAPLAALRDRLFLNVSEEKVASLIMSMIERSYDHFGTNKYDQFQVYSNGIA
;
A
#
# COMPACT_ATOMS: atom_id res chain seq x y z
N MET A 1 -16.93 -0.28 1.20
CA MET A 1 -16.02 -0.83 0.16
C MET A 1 -15.98 0.02 -1.11
N THR A 2 -17.11 0.51 -1.61
CA THR A 2 -17.19 1.38 -2.81
C THR A 2 -16.35 2.66 -2.71
N GLU A 3 -16.30 3.29 -1.54
CA GLU A 3 -15.53 4.52 -1.30
C GLU A 3 -14.02 4.31 -1.46
N VAL A 4 -13.49 3.17 -0.99
CA VAL A 4 -12.07 2.84 -1.12
C VAL A 4 -11.68 2.62 -2.58
N LYS A 5 -12.55 1.97 -3.36
CA LYS A 5 -12.38 1.82 -4.81
C LYS A 5 -12.32 3.20 -5.50
N MET A 6 -13.25 4.09 -5.17
CA MET A 6 -13.27 5.45 -5.74
C MET A 6 -12.05 6.27 -5.34
N GLY A 7 -11.63 6.18 -4.08
CA GLY A 7 -10.44 6.87 -3.58
C GLY A 7 -9.18 6.42 -4.30
N ALA A 8 -9.01 5.13 -4.53
CA ALA A 8 -7.84 4.64 -5.24
C ALA A 8 -7.82 4.98 -6.73
N LEU A 9 -8.99 4.97 -7.40
CA LEU A 9 -9.10 5.48 -8.77
C LEU A 9 -8.84 6.99 -8.83
N ALA A 10 -9.20 7.75 -7.81
CA ALA A 10 -8.87 9.18 -7.72
C ALA A 10 -7.36 9.42 -7.57
N VAL A 11 -6.69 8.67 -6.69
CA VAL A 11 -5.22 8.71 -6.55
C VAL A 11 -4.54 8.31 -7.85
N ARG A 12 -5.07 7.30 -8.54
CA ARG A 12 -4.53 6.79 -9.81
C ARG A 12 -4.38 7.89 -10.86
N ARG A 13 -5.32 8.84 -10.94
CA ARG A 13 -5.28 9.98 -11.88
C ARG A 13 -4.08 10.90 -11.68
N HIS A 14 -3.51 10.91 -10.48
CA HIS A 14 -2.37 11.74 -10.12
C HIS A 14 -1.11 10.91 -9.80
N ALA A 15 -1.15 9.59 -10.04
CA ALA A 15 -0.10 8.66 -9.63
C ALA A 15 1.26 9.00 -10.25
N GLU A 16 1.33 9.32 -11.54
CA GLU A 16 2.60 9.70 -12.20
C GLU A 16 3.14 11.01 -11.61
N THR A 17 2.29 12.02 -11.36
CA THR A 17 2.70 13.27 -10.72
C THR A 17 3.27 13.04 -9.32
N ILE A 18 2.61 12.22 -8.50
CA ILE A 18 3.07 11.86 -7.16
C ILE A 18 4.42 11.12 -7.25
N TYR A 19 4.53 10.16 -8.16
CA TYR A 19 5.77 9.41 -8.37
C TYR A 19 6.93 10.34 -8.75
N THR A 20 6.75 11.22 -9.73
CA THR A 20 7.78 12.18 -10.15
C THR A 20 8.20 13.12 -9.01
N LEU A 21 7.26 13.62 -8.21
CA LEU A 21 7.58 14.48 -7.06
C LEU A 21 8.48 13.74 -6.05
N VAL A 22 8.17 12.48 -5.75
CA VAL A 22 8.96 11.69 -4.81
C VAL A 22 10.31 11.29 -5.42
N GLU A 23 10.37 11.03 -6.72
CA GLU A 23 11.61 10.77 -7.45
C GLU A 23 12.56 11.97 -7.38
N VAL A 24 12.07 13.19 -7.63
CA VAL A 24 12.85 14.42 -7.47
C VAL A 24 13.27 14.63 -6.02
N MET A 25 12.37 14.41 -5.06
CA MET A 25 12.67 14.51 -3.63
C MET A 25 13.74 13.52 -3.16
N SER A 26 13.87 12.37 -3.84
CA SER A 26 14.87 11.36 -3.52
C SER A 26 16.30 11.79 -3.86
N LEU A 27 16.45 12.73 -4.81
CA LEU A 27 17.76 13.22 -5.26
C LEU A 27 18.46 13.94 -4.10
N HIS A 28 19.63 13.44 -3.73
CA HIS A 28 20.45 13.95 -2.61
C HIS A 28 19.70 14.02 -1.26
N SER A 29 18.64 13.22 -1.10
CA SER A 29 17.84 13.21 0.11
C SER A 29 18.60 12.60 1.28
N ARG A 30 18.47 13.21 2.46
CA ARG A 30 18.98 12.66 3.73
C ARG A 30 17.93 11.85 4.50
N LEU A 31 16.77 11.62 3.91
CA LEU A 31 15.74 10.79 4.52
C LEU A 31 16.22 9.34 4.62
N PRO A 32 16.05 8.65 5.76
CA PRO A 32 16.56 7.29 5.97
C PRO A 32 16.15 6.28 4.89
N CYS A 33 14.97 6.45 4.28
CA CYS A 33 14.50 5.60 3.20
C CYS A 33 15.28 5.77 1.88
N PHE A 34 15.98 6.89 1.67
CA PHE A 34 16.73 7.17 0.43
C PHE A 34 18.26 7.12 0.59
N VAL A 35 18.78 7.18 1.83
CA VAL A 35 20.23 7.27 2.12
C VAL A 35 21.03 6.12 1.52
N ASN A 36 20.49 4.89 1.54
CA ASN A 36 21.22 3.72 1.05
C ASN A 36 21.04 3.50 -0.46
N ASN A 37 19.82 3.73 -0.98
CA ASN A 37 19.48 3.65 -2.39
C ASN A 37 18.02 4.11 -2.59
N ALA A 38 17.77 5.02 -3.53
CA ALA A 38 16.41 5.46 -3.85
C ALA A 38 15.62 4.48 -4.74
N ALA A 39 16.31 3.59 -5.48
CA ALA A 39 15.67 2.73 -6.47
C ALA A 39 14.64 1.76 -5.86
N ALA A 40 14.96 1.10 -4.74
CA ALA A 40 14.04 0.17 -4.10
C ALA A 40 12.78 0.87 -3.52
N PRO A 41 12.88 1.98 -2.77
CA PRO A 41 11.72 2.75 -2.34
C PRO A 41 10.87 3.27 -3.50
N LEU A 42 11.50 3.76 -4.57
CA LEU A 42 10.79 4.27 -5.75
C LEU A 42 10.08 3.15 -6.52
N ALA A 43 10.72 2.00 -6.72
CA ALA A 43 10.08 0.83 -7.31
C ALA A 43 8.86 0.39 -6.50
N ALA A 44 9.01 0.30 -5.17
CA ALA A 44 7.90 -0.03 -4.28
C ALA A 44 6.77 1.03 -4.31
N LEU A 45 7.11 2.32 -4.45
CA LEU A 45 6.12 3.38 -4.61
C LEU A 45 5.37 3.24 -5.96
N ARG A 46 6.08 2.92 -7.04
CA ARG A 46 5.49 2.68 -8.36
C ARG A 46 4.44 1.57 -8.32
N ASP A 47 4.73 0.48 -7.62
CA ASP A 47 3.80 -0.63 -7.41
C ASP A 47 2.59 -0.22 -6.55
N ARG A 48 2.81 0.54 -5.47
CA ARG A 48 1.73 1.05 -4.59
C ARG A 48 0.80 2.05 -5.27
N LEU A 49 1.32 2.82 -6.22
CA LEU A 49 0.54 3.71 -7.07
C LEU A 49 -0.08 2.99 -8.27
N PHE A 50 0.14 1.67 -8.37
CA PHE A 50 -0.35 0.75 -9.39
C PHE A 50 0.17 1.05 -10.80
N LEU A 51 1.26 1.82 -10.96
CA LEU A 51 1.74 2.32 -12.27
C LEU A 51 2.15 1.21 -13.24
N ASN A 52 2.39 0.00 -12.72
CA ASN A 52 2.69 -1.21 -13.48
C ASN A 52 1.45 -2.06 -13.80
N VAL A 53 0.24 -1.59 -13.46
CA VAL A 53 -1.04 -2.30 -13.62
C VAL A 53 -1.98 -1.49 -14.51
N SER A 54 -2.77 -2.16 -15.36
CA SER A 54 -3.81 -1.49 -16.15
C SER A 54 -4.91 -0.91 -15.25
N GLU A 55 -5.43 0.26 -15.60
CA GLU A 55 -6.40 0.99 -14.76
C GLU A 55 -7.66 0.14 -14.44
N GLU A 56 -8.16 -0.61 -15.43
CA GLU A 56 -9.30 -1.51 -15.28
C GLU A 56 -9.11 -2.58 -14.18
N LYS A 57 -7.85 -3.00 -13.94
CA LYS A 57 -7.51 -4.03 -12.94
C LYS A 57 -7.21 -3.44 -11.55
N VAL A 58 -7.05 -2.13 -11.43
CA VAL A 58 -6.70 -1.49 -10.15
C VAL A 58 -7.77 -1.75 -9.10
N ALA A 59 -9.04 -1.60 -9.46
CA ALA A 59 -10.15 -1.80 -8.55
C ALA A 59 -10.21 -3.23 -7.98
N SER A 60 -10.06 -4.25 -8.81
CA SER A 60 -10.09 -5.65 -8.36
C SER A 60 -8.86 -5.99 -7.51
N LEU A 61 -7.69 -5.47 -7.86
CA LEU A 61 -6.47 -5.66 -7.08
C LEU A 61 -6.62 -5.11 -5.67
N ILE A 62 -7.14 -3.90 -5.50
CA ILE A 62 -7.34 -3.29 -4.18
C ILE A 62 -8.35 -4.07 -3.34
N MET A 63 -9.46 -4.51 -3.95
CA MET A 63 -10.43 -5.36 -3.26
C MET A 63 -9.77 -6.63 -2.73
N SER A 64 -8.93 -7.28 -3.55
CA SER A 64 -8.17 -8.46 -3.13
C SER A 64 -7.20 -8.17 -1.99
N MET A 65 -6.58 -6.98 -1.95
CA MET A 65 -5.69 -6.58 -0.86
C MET A 65 -6.47 -6.38 0.45
N ILE A 66 -7.65 -5.78 0.38
CA ILE A 66 -8.52 -5.56 1.55
C ILE A 66 -8.98 -6.91 2.10
N GLU A 67 -9.48 -7.80 1.24
CA GLU A 67 -9.94 -9.14 1.64
C GLU A 67 -8.81 -9.95 2.31
N ARG A 68 -7.61 -9.95 1.72
CA ARG A 68 -6.44 -10.61 2.35
C ARG A 68 -6.02 -10.01 3.68
N SER A 69 -6.21 -8.70 3.84
CA SER A 69 -5.86 -8.01 5.10
C SER A 69 -6.90 -8.30 6.18
N TYR A 70 -8.18 -8.36 5.80
CA TYR A 70 -9.29 -8.69 6.68
C TYR A 70 -9.19 -10.13 7.19
N ASP A 71 -8.93 -11.09 6.30
CA ASP A 71 -8.84 -12.51 6.66
C ASP A 71 -7.38 -12.95 6.94
N HIS A 72 -6.57 -12.06 7.49
CA HIS A 72 -5.18 -12.38 7.77
C HIS A 72 -5.08 -13.40 8.91
N PHE A 73 -4.65 -14.63 8.59
CA PHE A 73 -4.56 -15.76 9.51
C PHE A 73 -3.83 -15.43 10.82
N GLY A 74 -2.71 -14.69 10.74
CA GLY A 74 -1.93 -14.32 11.92
C GLY A 74 -2.69 -13.40 12.88
N THR A 75 -3.51 -12.50 12.33
CA THR A 75 -4.36 -11.60 13.12
C THR A 75 -5.43 -12.41 13.85
N ASN A 76 -6.16 -13.26 13.10
CA ASN A 76 -7.19 -14.13 13.68
C ASN A 76 -6.65 -15.04 14.79
N LYS A 77 -5.43 -15.57 14.62
CA LYS A 77 -4.79 -16.41 15.64
C LYS A 77 -4.34 -15.60 16.85
N TYR A 78 -3.82 -14.41 16.64
CA TYR A 78 -3.45 -13.52 17.74
C TYR A 78 -4.68 -13.12 18.56
N ASP A 79 -5.79 -12.77 17.91
CA ASP A 79 -7.03 -12.42 18.60
C ASP A 79 -7.58 -13.60 19.40
N GLN A 80 -7.58 -14.81 18.83
CA GLN A 80 -7.91 -16.04 19.56
C GLN A 80 -7.01 -16.21 20.79
N PHE A 81 -5.69 -16.06 20.64
CA PHE A 81 -4.75 -16.16 21.76
C PHE A 81 -5.02 -15.10 22.84
N GLN A 82 -5.33 -13.86 22.47
CA GLN A 82 -5.65 -12.77 23.40
C GLN A 82 -6.93 -13.07 24.20
N VAL A 83 -7.97 -13.59 23.54
CA VAL A 83 -9.20 -14.03 24.21
C VAL A 83 -8.90 -15.15 25.21
N TYR A 84 -8.15 -16.17 24.80
CA TYR A 84 -7.89 -17.32 25.68
C TYR A 84 -6.94 -17.02 26.84
N SER A 85 -5.90 -16.21 26.60
CA SER A 85 -4.85 -15.99 27.60
C SER A 85 -5.16 -14.80 28.52
N ASN A 86 -5.76 -13.75 27.97
CA ASN A 86 -5.95 -12.48 28.67
C ASN A 86 -7.43 -12.11 28.86
N GLY A 87 -8.38 -12.81 28.23
CA GLY A 87 -9.81 -12.50 28.31
C GLY A 87 -10.20 -11.20 27.61
N ILE A 88 -9.35 -10.69 26.71
CA ILE A 88 -9.57 -9.44 25.98
C ILE A 88 -10.19 -9.77 24.61
N ALA A 89 -11.36 -9.20 24.34
CA ALA A 89 -12.07 -9.24 23.05
C ALA A 89 -12.42 -7.81 22.61
#